data_AF-A0A1V1NQI4-F1
#
_entry.id   AF-A0A1V1NQI4-F1
#
_cell.length_a   1.000
_cell.length_b   1.000
_cell.length_c   1.000
_cell.angle_alpha   90.00
_cell.angle_beta   90.00
_cell.angle_gamma   90.00
#
_symmetry.space_group_name_H-M   'P 1'
#
loop_
_entity.id
_entity.type
_entity.pdbx_description
1 polymer ?
#
loop_
_entity_poly.entity_id
_entity_poly.type
_entity_poly.pdbx_seq_one_letter_code
_entity_poly.pdbx_strand_id
1 'polypeptide(L)'
;MDNILRKGAISAHKDEKVLIPLNMRDGCLIAVGKGNAAWNYSAPHGAGRKFSRSSAKQSISLEAYQNSMKGIWSSCIAESTLDEAPQAYKNKK
;
A
#
# COMPACT_ATOMS: atom_id res chain seq x y z
N MET A 1 18.16 -6.23 -18.95
CA MET A 1 16.77 -5.94 -18.56
C MET A 1 15.92 -7.15 -18.88
N ASP A 2 14.97 -7.51 -18.02
CA ASP A 2 14.19 -8.75 -18.12
C ASP A 2 12.99 -8.66 -19.08
N ASN A 3 12.77 -7.51 -19.72
CA ASN A 3 11.69 -7.26 -20.69
C ASN A 3 10.27 -7.58 -20.17
N ILE A 4 10.05 -7.47 -18.85
CA ILE A 4 8.74 -7.74 -18.21
C ILE A 4 8.03 -6.41 -17.90
N LEU A 5 6.81 -6.26 -18.44
CA LEU A 5 5.91 -5.15 -18.10
C LEU A 5 5.20 -5.42 -16.77
N ARG A 6 5.27 -4.45 -15.84
CA ARG A 6 4.62 -4.55 -14.52
C ARG A 6 3.71 -3.35 -14.28
N LYS A 7 2.44 -3.59 -13.92
CA LYS A 7 1.49 -2.56 -13.50
C LYS A 7 0.94 -2.90 -12.13
N GLY A 8 1.19 -2.07 -11.12
CA GLY A 8 0.84 -2.38 -9.73
C GLY A 8 1.66 -3.54 -9.13
N ALA A 9 2.82 -3.83 -9.71
CA ALA A 9 3.75 -4.85 -9.26
C ALA A 9 5.20 -4.33 -9.40
N ILE A 10 6.11 -4.93 -8.66
CA ILE A 10 7.55 -4.63 -8.66
C ILE A 10 8.34 -5.87 -9.05
N SER A 11 9.60 -5.67 -9.44
CA SER A 11 10.56 -6.76 -9.59
C SER A 11 10.82 -7.42 -8.24
N ALA A 12 10.97 -8.74 -8.26
CA ALA A 12 11.28 -9.57 -7.10
C ALA A 12 12.10 -10.80 -7.54
N HIS A 13 13.19 -10.53 -8.26
CA HIS A 13 14.20 -11.54 -8.60
C HIS A 13 14.79 -12.14 -7.33
N LYS A 14 15.44 -13.30 -7.48
CA LYS A 14 16.04 -13.98 -6.34
C LYS A 14 17.05 -13.07 -5.66
N ASP A 15 16.94 -12.95 -4.34
CA ASP A 15 17.80 -12.14 -3.47
C ASP A 15 17.70 -10.61 -3.70
N GLU A 16 16.76 -10.16 -4.53
CA GLU A 16 16.50 -8.74 -4.75
C GLU A 16 15.86 -8.11 -3.51
N LYS A 17 16.41 -7.00 -3.01
CA LYS A 17 15.78 -6.23 -1.93
C LYS A 17 14.56 -5.50 -2.48
N VAL A 18 13.40 -5.72 -1.87
CA VAL A 18 12.13 -5.13 -2.30
C VAL A 18 11.49 -4.34 -1.17
N LEU A 19 10.76 -3.29 -1.53
CA LEU A 19 10.00 -2.44 -0.62
C LEU A 19 8.52 -2.47 -1.03
N ILE A 20 7.64 -2.77 -0.08
CA ILE A 20 6.19 -2.84 -0.31
C ILE A 20 5.48 -1.90 0.68
N PRO A 21 5.07 -0.68 0.25
CA PRO A 21 4.25 0.22 1.06
C PRO A 21 2.85 -0.35 1.33
N LEU A 22 2.36 -0.16 2.55
CA LEU A 22 1.07 -0.72 2.96
C LEU A 22 0.01 0.38 3.07
N ASN A 23 0.13 1.24 4.07
CA ASN A 23 -0.64 2.47 4.24
C ASN A 23 0.11 3.40 5.21
N MET A 24 -0.43 4.60 5.43
CA MET A 24 0.19 5.65 6.27
C MET A 24 0.41 5.23 7.73
N ARG A 25 -0.35 4.25 8.24
CA ARG A 25 -0.25 3.76 9.61
C ARG A 25 0.71 2.58 9.74
N ASP A 26 0.57 1.61 8.83
CA ASP A 26 1.18 0.30 8.95
C ASP A 26 2.59 0.23 8.32
N GLY A 27 3.04 1.31 7.68
CA GLY A 27 4.37 1.48 7.14
C GLY A 27 4.64 0.67 5.87
N CYS A 28 5.87 0.16 5.76
CA CYS A 28 6.37 -0.57 4.60
C CYS A 28 6.95 -1.92 5.02
N LEU A 29 6.87 -2.92 4.13
CA LEU A 29 7.64 -4.16 4.26
C LEU A 29 8.96 -4.01 3.51
N ILE A 30 10.06 -4.38 4.17
CA ILE A 30 11.35 -4.60 3.52
C ILE A 30 11.52 -6.11 3.43
N ALA A 31 11.66 -6.63 2.22
CA ALA A 31 11.71 -8.05 1.97
C ALA A 31 12.78 -8.41 0.94
N VAL A 32 12.93 -9.72 0.72
CA VAL A 32 13.86 -10.28 -0.25
C VAL A 32 13.06 -11.10 -1.26
N GLY A 33 13.31 -10.85 -2.54
CA GLY A 33 12.65 -11.51 -3.65
C GLY A 33 13.00 -12.99 -3.70
N LYS A 34 11.98 -13.82 -3.94
CA LYS A 34 12.15 -15.27 -4.07
C LYS A 34 12.58 -15.70 -5.47
N GLY A 35 12.48 -14.82 -6.48
CA GLY A 35 12.77 -15.15 -7.87
C GLY A 35 11.80 -16.19 -8.47
N ASN A 36 10.51 -16.10 -8.13
CA ASN A 36 9.53 -17.07 -8.60
C ASN A 36 9.20 -16.86 -10.10
N ALA A 37 9.65 -17.79 -10.94
CA ALA A 37 9.42 -17.76 -12.39
C ALA A 37 7.93 -17.82 -12.76
N ALA A 38 7.11 -18.56 -12.01
CA ALA A 38 5.66 -18.64 -12.26
C ALA A 38 4.96 -17.29 -12.08
N TRP A 39 5.59 -16.36 -11.36
CA TRP A 39 5.07 -15.02 -11.09
C TRP A 39 5.83 -13.96 -11.87
N ASN A 40 6.54 -14.36 -12.94
CA ASN A 40 7.41 -13.48 -13.73
C ASN A 40 8.36 -12.67 -12.83
N TYR A 41 8.93 -13.31 -11.81
CA TYR A 41 9.86 -12.70 -10.87
C TYR A 41 9.32 -11.38 -10.29
N SER A 42 8.05 -11.36 -9.88
CA SER A 42 7.35 -10.14 -9.46
C SER A 42 6.69 -10.27 -8.09
N ALA A 43 6.52 -9.13 -7.42
CA ALA A 43 5.79 -8.99 -6.16
C ALA A 43 4.80 -7.81 -6.22
N PRO A 44 3.82 -7.72 -5.30
CA PRO A 44 2.93 -6.57 -5.21
C PRO A 44 3.70 -5.27 -4.93
N HIS A 45 3.30 -4.17 -5.57
CA HIS A 45 3.88 -2.84 -5.26
C HIS A 45 3.30 -2.21 -3.97
N GLY A 46 2.23 -2.77 -3.42
CA GLY A 46 1.58 -2.26 -2.22
C GLY A 46 0.34 -3.06 -1.81
N ALA A 47 -0.34 -2.65 -0.73
CA ALA A 47 -1.50 -3.35 -0.18
C ALA A 47 -2.74 -3.37 -1.11
N GLY A 48 -2.83 -2.39 -2.02
CA GLY A 48 -3.99 -2.19 -2.88
C GLY A 48 -5.20 -1.61 -2.13
N ARG A 49 -6.07 -0.96 -2.89
CA ARG A 49 -7.21 -0.23 -2.33
C ARG A 49 -8.39 -1.16 -2.04
N LYS A 50 -9.10 -0.88 -0.94
CA LYS A 50 -10.39 -1.48 -0.59
C LYS A 50 -11.56 -0.70 -1.21
N PHE A 51 -11.44 0.63 -1.23
CA PHE A 51 -12.45 1.53 -1.78
C PHE A 51 -11.92 2.31 -2.99
N SER A 52 -12.82 2.69 -3.89
CA SER A 52 -12.53 3.77 -4.85
C SER A 52 -12.27 5.07 -4.09
N ARG A 53 -11.62 6.05 -4.73
CA ARG A 53 -11.35 7.35 -4.09
C ARG A 53 -12.64 8.06 -3.65
N SER A 54 -13.66 8.07 -4.51
CA SER A 54 -14.96 8.68 -4.20
C SER A 54 -15.68 7.96 -3.06
N SER A 55 -15.71 6.62 -3.10
CA SER A 55 -16.36 5.82 -2.04
C SER A 55 -15.66 6.00 -0.70
N ALA A 56 -14.33 6.08 -0.67
CA ALA A 56 -13.57 6.34 0.54
C ALA A 56 -13.95 7.69 1.17
N LYS A 57 -14.01 8.77 0.36
CA LYS A 57 -14.40 10.11 0.83
C LYS A 57 -15.82 10.17 1.39
N GLN A 58 -16.73 9.33 0.91
CA GLN A 58 -18.11 9.26 1.41
C GLN A 58 -18.26 8.36 2.65
N SER A 59 -17.41 7.35 2.79
CA SER A 59 -17.58 6.29 3.80
C SER A 59 -16.70 6.45 5.03
N ILE A 60 -15.58 7.19 4.92
CA ILE A 60 -14.60 7.35 6.00
C ILE A 60 -14.78 8.73 6.61
N SER A 61 -14.99 8.79 7.94
CA SER A 61 -15.02 10.06 8.66
C SER A 61 -13.61 10.54 9.01
N LEU A 62 -13.43 11.86 9.07
CA LEU A 62 -12.16 12.47 9.49
C LEU A 62 -11.77 12.04 10.91
N GLU A 63 -12.73 11.92 11.80
CA GLU A 63 -12.51 11.45 13.17
C GLU A 63 -11.96 10.01 13.18
N ALA A 64 -12.55 9.09 12.40
CA ALA A 64 -12.04 7.72 12.29
C ALA A 64 -10.63 7.69 11.68
N TYR A 65 -10.35 8.56 10.72
CA TYR A 65 -9.02 8.70 10.14
C TYR A 65 -8.00 9.18 11.18
N GLN A 66 -8.28 10.28 11.90
CA GLN A 66 -7.43 10.80 12.98
C GLN A 66 -7.19 9.76 14.07
N ASN A 67 -8.25 9.08 14.51
CA ASN A 67 -8.16 8.02 15.53
C ASN A 67 -7.27 6.87 15.05
N SER A 68 -7.36 6.48 13.77
CA SER A 68 -6.51 5.41 13.21
C SER A 68 -5.04 5.79 13.12
N MET A 69 -4.72 7.08 13.08
CA MET A 69 -3.37 7.62 13.02
C MET A 69 -2.84 8.07 14.40
N LYS A 70 -3.57 7.80 15.49
CA LYS A 70 -3.15 8.20 16.83
C LYS A 70 -1.77 7.60 17.17
N GLY A 71 -0.85 8.47 17.58
CA GLY A 71 0.54 8.09 17.85
C GLY A 71 1.47 8.12 16.63
N ILE A 72 0.94 8.46 15.44
CA ILE A 72 1.71 8.64 14.21
C ILE A 72 1.62 10.10 13.78
N TRP A 73 2.77 10.75 13.66
CA TRP A 73 2.82 12.13 13.20
C TRP A 73 2.55 12.20 11.69
N SER A 74 1.63 13.07 11.28
CA SER A 74 1.39 13.40 9.88
C SER A 74 0.80 14.79 9.76
N SER A 75 1.33 15.60 8.83
CA SER A 75 0.78 16.91 8.46
C SER A 75 -0.37 16.82 7.45
N CYS A 76 -0.71 15.62 6.98
CA CYS A 76 -1.61 15.41 5.84
C CYS A 76 -2.97 14.85 6.24
N ILE A 77 -3.32 14.80 7.53
CA ILE A 77 -4.62 14.27 7.97
C ILE A 77 -5.69 15.38 7.79
N ALA A 78 -6.42 15.31 6.68
CA ALA A 78 -7.49 16.25 6.34
C ALA A 78 -8.61 15.59 5.51
N GLU A 79 -9.77 16.23 5.41
CA GLU A 79 -10.91 15.72 4.60
C GLU A 79 -10.54 15.45 3.14
N SER A 80 -9.67 16.29 2.56
CA SER A 80 -9.19 16.15 1.19
C SER A 80 -8.43 14.84 0.93
N THR A 81 -7.88 14.24 2.00
CA THR A 81 -7.05 13.04 2.00
C THR A 81 -7.74 11.80 2.56
N LEU A 82 -9.06 11.85 2.77
CA LEU A 82 -9.82 10.69 3.27
C LEU A 82 -9.68 9.45 2.37
N ASP A 83 -9.43 9.65 1.07
CA ASP A 83 -9.17 8.55 0.16
C ASP A 83 -7.80 7.86 0.38
N GLU A 84 -6.92 8.43 1.19
CA GLU A 84 -5.63 7.83 1.54
C GLU A 84 -5.58 7.34 2.99
N ALA A 85 -6.69 7.46 3.72
CA ALA A 85 -6.80 6.97 5.09
C ALA A 85 -6.49 5.46 5.18
N PRO A 86 -5.95 4.96 6.31
CA PRO A 86 -5.63 3.53 6.46
C PRO A 86 -6.79 2.58 6.13
N GLN A 87 -8.03 3.00 6.40
CA GLN A 87 -9.24 2.23 6.10
C GLN A 87 -9.56 2.12 4.60
N ALA A 88 -8.98 3.00 3.77
CA ALA A 88 -9.11 2.96 2.31
C ALA A 88 -8.34 1.80 1.67
N TYR A 89 -7.42 1.19 2.42
CA TYR A 89 -6.54 0.11 1.98
C TYR A 89 -7.00 -1.25 2.50
N LYS A 90 -6.57 -2.32 1.83
CA LYS A 90 -6.82 -3.70 2.29
C LYS A 90 -5.95 -3.99 3.51
N ASN A 91 -6.50 -4.75 4.47
CA ASN A 91 -5.72 -5.24 5.59
C ASN A 91 -4.70 -6.28 5.14
N LYS A 92 -3.57 -6.36 5.86
CA LYS A 92 -2.65 -7.49 5.79
C LYS A 92 -3.45 -8.72 6.24
N LYS A 93 -3.61 -9.72 5.37
CA LYS A 93 -4.06 -11.06 5.79
C LYS A 93 -2.92 -11.74 6.52
#